data_AF-B4QLU8-F1
#
_entry.id   AF-B4QLU8-F1
#
_cell.length_a   1.000
_cell.length_b   1.000
_cell.length_c   1.000
_cell.angle_alpha   90.00
_cell.angle_beta   90.00
_cell.angle_gamma   90.00
#
_symmetry.space_group_name_H-M   'P 1'
#
loop_
_entity.id
_entity.type
_entity.pdbx_description
1 polymer ?
#
loop_
_entity_poly.entity_id
_entity_poly.type
_entity_poly.pdbx_seq_one_letter_code
_entity_poly.pdbx_strand_id
1 'polypeptide(L)'
;MSQLYDLSEVAQQNGKNGKPCWLIIKGNVYDVTKFLGEHPGGGEALLEYGGKDATKAFKQAGHSSDAEKDLKNYKIGEINSAAPIQVQPTSNGSAKPAANTISGDPEPAKKSSSGFCCC
;
A
#
# COMPACT_ATOMS: atom_id res chain seq x y z
N MET A 1 12.93 9.40 -16.87
CA MET A 1 12.94 10.81 -16.45
C MET A 1 11.75 11.01 -15.53
N SER A 2 11.96 11.38 -14.27
CA SER A 2 10.88 11.62 -13.30
C SER A 2 10.20 12.96 -13.63
N GLN A 3 8.90 12.93 -13.87
CA GLN A 3 8.10 14.15 -14.05
C GLN A 3 7.75 14.74 -12.67
N LEU A 4 7.84 16.06 -12.53
CA LEU A 4 7.37 16.77 -11.33
C LEU A 4 6.01 17.38 -11.61
N TYR A 5 5.05 17.18 -10.69
CA TYR A 5 3.70 17.73 -10.78
C TYR A 5 3.37 18.64 -9.61
N ASP A 6 2.60 19.70 -9.85
CA ASP A 6 2.11 20.56 -8.77
C ASP A 6 0.91 19.92 -8.06
N LEU A 7 0.72 20.20 -6.76
CA LEU A 7 -0.45 19.74 -6.02
C LEU A 7 -1.76 20.21 -6.67
N SER A 8 -1.75 21.41 -7.24
CA SER A 8 -2.90 22.00 -7.94
C SER A 8 -3.19 21.27 -9.26
N GLU A 9 -2.17 20.79 -9.94
CA GLU A 9 -2.31 19.97 -11.16
C GLU A 9 -2.93 18.61 -10.79
N VAL A 10 -2.38 17.94 -9.78
CA VAL A 10 -2.86 16.63 -9.33
C VAL A 10 -4.31 16.72 -8.82
N ALA A 11 -4.65 17.78 -8.07
CA ALA A 11 -6.02 18.00 -7.58
C ALA A 11 -7.06 18.15 -8.71
N GLN A 12 -6.64 18.60 -9.90
CA GLN A 12 -7.53 18.68 -11.07
C GLN A 12 -7.74 17.31 -11.73
N GLN A 13 -6.85 16.34 -11.51
CA GLN A 13 -6.90 14.98 -12.03
C GLN A 13 -7.58 14.03 -11.03
N ASN A 14 -8.86 14.31 -10.80
CA ASN A 14 -9.69 13.60 -9.84
C ASN A 14 -10.44 12.39 -10.43
N GLY A 15 -10.13 12.00 -11.68
CA GLY A 15 -10.83 10.90 -12.37
C GLY A 15 -12.27 11.22 -12.80
N LYS A 16 -12.77 12.44 -12.53
CA LYS A 16 -14.14 12.86 -12.86
C LYS A 16 -14.14 13.61 -14.19
N ASN A 17 -15.29 13.61 -14.87
CA ASN A 17 -15.51 14.42 -16.07
C ASN A 17 -14.59 14.07 -17.26
N GLY A 18 -14.17 12.80 -17.37
CA GLY A 18 -13.30 12.31 -18.44
C GLY A 18 -11.80 12.57 -18.22
N LYS A 19 -11.41 13.04 -17.03
CA LYS A 19 -10.00 13.26 -16.66
C LYS A 19 -9.36 11.99 -16.09
N PRO A 20 -8.03 11.84 -16.20
CA PRO A 20 -7.32 10.78 -15.50
C PRO A 20 -7.45 10.92 -13.97
N CYS A 21 -7.34 9.80 -13.27
CA CYS A 21 -7.34 9.73 -11.81
C CYS A 21 -5.91 9.55 -11.32
N TRP A 22 -5.39 10.59 -10.67
CA TRP A 22 -4.06 10.57 -10.09
C TRP A 22 -4.12 10.50 -8.58
N LEU A 23 -3.30 9.65 -7.98
CA LEU A 23 -3.19 9.50 -6.53
C LEU A 23 -1.79 9.86 -6.07
N ILE A 24 -1.70 10.46 -4.89
CA ILE A 24 -0.43 10.74 -4.24
C ILE A 24 -0.23 9.69 -3.15
N ILE A 25 0.88 8.95 -3.21
CA ILE A 25 1.27 7.99 -2.17
C ILE A 25 2.73 8.25 -1.80
N LYS A 26 2.98 8.56 -0.53
CA LYS A 26 4.33 8.86 0.00
C LYS A 26 5.04 9.95 -0.85
N GLY A 27 4.32 10.98 -1.32
CA GLY A 27 4.87 12.06 -2.15
C GLY A 27 5.13 11.72 -3.62
N ASN A 28 4.76 10.52 -4.07
CA ASN A 28 4.85 10.10 -5.47
C ASN A 28 3.47 10.17 -6.12
N VAL A 29 3.41 10.52 -7.41
CA VAL A 29 2.19 10.62 -8.21
C VAL A 29 2.02 9.36 -9.07
N TYR A 30 0.85 8.74 -8.96
CA TYR A 30 0.49 7.50 -9.64
C TYR A 30 -0.74 7.69 -10.52
N ASP A 31 -0.66 7.24 -11.78
CA ASP A 31 -1.83 7.19 -12.67
C ASP A 31 -2.56 5.87 -12.49
N VAL A 32 -3.71 5.90 -11.84
CA VAL A 32 -4.56 4.71 -11.63
C VAL A 32 -5.79 4.73 -12.54
N THR A 33 -5.79 5.61 -13.56
CA THR A 33 -6.90 5.78 -14.51
C THR A 33 -7.31 4.47 -15.16
N LYS A 34 -6.34 3.67 -15.60
CA LYS A 34 -6.57 2.36 -16.19
C LYS A 34 -6.96 1.29 -15.17
N PHE A 35 -6.66 1.53 -13.90
CA PHE A 35 -6.87 0.59 -12.80
C PHE A 35 -8.19 0.82 -12.04
N LEU A 36 -8.93 1.89 -12.34
CA LEU A 36 -10.22 2.19 -11.71
C LEU A 36 -11.23 1.03 -11.78
N GLY A 37 -11.27 0.30 -12.90
CA GLY A 37 -12.19 -0.85 -13.10
C GLY A 37 -11.60 -2.20 -12.69
N GLU A 38 -10.27 -2.31 -12.61
CA GLU A 38 -9.56 -3.53 -12.23
C GLU A 38 -9.33 -3.62 -10.72
N HIS A 39 -9.59 -2.54 -9.99
CA HIS A 39 -9.37 -2.50 -8.55
C HIS A 39 -10.43 -3.34 -7.81
N PRO A 40 -10.04 -4.41 -7.08
CA PRO A 40 -10.98 -5.32 -6.41
C PRO A 40 -11.76 -4.65 -5.25
N GLY A 41 -11.34 -3.47 -4.80
CA GLY A 41 -12.07 -2.64 -3.84
C GLY A 41 -13.01 -1.60 -4.48
N GLY A 42 -13.17 -1.65 -5.81
CA GLY A 42 -13.97 -0.69 -6.57
C GLY A 42 -13.22 0.60 -6.91
N GLY A 43 -13.55 1.18 -8.06
CA GLY A 43 -13.00 2.46 -8.53
C GLY A 43 -13.47 3.67 -7.73
N GLU A 44 -14.59 3.56 -7.03
CA GLU A 44 -15.14 4.62 -6.17
C GLU A 44 -14.17 5.00 -5.04
N ALA A 45 -13.50 4.01 -4.44
CA ALA A 45 -12.48 4.27 -3.43
C ALA A 45 -11.34 5.11 -4.03
N LEU A 46 -10.85 4.78 -5.23
CA LEU A 46 -9.80 5.56 -5.89
C LEU A 46 -10.29 6.96 -6.26
N LEU A 47 -11.54 7.10 -6.70
CA LEU A 47 -12.15 8.37 -7.10
C LEU A 47 -12.38 9.33 -5.92
N GLU A 48 -12.64 8.79 -4.73
CA GLU A 48 -12.77 9.56 -3.49
C GLU A 48 -11.45 10.24 -3.08
N TYR A 49 -10.34 9.52 -3.27
CA TYR A 49 -8.97 10.02 -3.05
C TYR A 49 -8.32 10.58 -4.32
N GLY A 50 -9.07 10.69 -5.42
CA GLY A 50 -8.60 11.23 -6.69
C GLY A 50 -8.11 12.67 -6.53
N GLY A 51 -6.86 12.91 -6.93
CA GLY A 51 -6.18 14.19 -6.82
C GLY A 51 -5.70 14.55 -5.41
N LYS A 52 -5.64 13.58 -4.49
CA LYS A 52 -5.25 13.79 -3.08
C LYS A 52 -4.24 12.74 -2.61
N ASP A 53 -3.72 12.92 -1.39
CA ASP A 53 -2.91 11.90 -0.72
C ASP A 53 -3.78 10.74 -0.24
N ALA A 54 -3.52 9.57 -0.83
CA ALA A 54 -4.18 8.31 -0.52
C ALA A 54 -3.29 7.41 0.36
N THR A 55 -2.18 7.92 0.90
CA THR A 55 -1.22 7.13 1.68
C THR A 55 -1.89 6.46 2.88
N LYS A 56 -2.80 7.16 3.56
CA LYS A 56 -3.58 6.62 4.68
C LYS A 56 -4.54 5.52 4.23
N ALA A 57 -5.31 5.77 3.17
CA ALA A 57 -6.28 4.80 2.64
C ALA A 57 -5.57 3.52 2.16
N PHE A 58 -4.45 3.66 1.46
CA PHE A 58 -3.64 2.54 0.99
C PHE A 58 -3.15 1.64 2.14
N LYS A 59 -2.65 2.25 3.23
CA LYS A 59 -2.23 1.51 4.43
C LYS A 59 -3.40 0.87 5.16
N GLN A 60 -4.54 1.55 5.25
CA GLN A 60 -5.73 1.04 5.93
C GLN A 60 -6.40 -0.11 5.16
N ALA A 61 -6.30 -0.10 3.84
CA ALA A 61 -6.80 -1.18 2.99
C ALA A 61 -6.02 -2.50 3.13
N GLY A 62 -4.82 -2.47 3.76
CA GLY A 62 -4.05 -3.69 4.02
C GLY A 62 -3.35 -4.27 2.79
N HIS A 63 -2.98 -3.44 1.82
CA HIS A 63 -2.21 -3.89 0.65
C HIS A 63 -0.85 -4.45 1.07
N SER A 64 -0.57 -5.69 0.64
CA SER A 64 0.73 -6.34 0.87
C SER A 64 1.85 -5.68 0.06
N SER A 65 3.12 -5.94 0.42
CA SER A 65 4.29 -5.36 -0.26
C SER A 65 4.37 -5.67 -1.76
N ASP A 66 3.64 -6.68 -2.24
CA ASP A 66 3.55 -7.00 -3.66
C ASP A 66 2.66 -6.02 -4.42
N ALA A 67 1.50 -5.64 -3.86
CA ALA A 67 0.66 -4.59 -4.42
C ALA A 67 1.38 -3.23 -4.46
N GLU A 68 2.26 -2.93 -3.51
CA GLU A 68 3.13 -1.76 -3.58
C GLU A 68 4.12 -1.81 -4.75
N LYS A 69 4.57 -2.99 -5.18
CA LYS A 69 5.44 -3.12 -6.36
C LYS A 69 4.65 -2.91 -7.64
N ASP A 70 3.47 -3.50 -7.74
CA ASP A 70 2.59 -3.27 -8.89
C ASP A 70 2.23 -1.79 -9.01
N LEU A 71 1.89 -1.13 -7.90
CA LEU A 71 1.64 0.30 -7.85
C LEU A 71 2.83 1.12 -8.38
N LYS A 72 4.08 0.72 -8.09
CA LYS A 72 5.28 1.40 -8.62
C LYS A 72 5.38 1.38 -10.14
N ASN A 73 4.81 0.38 -10.82
CA ASN A 73 4.76 0.35 -12.28
C ASN A 73 3.86 1.46 -12.87
N TYR A 74 2.90 1.96 -12.08
CA TYR A 74 2.00 3.04 -12.46
C TYR A 74 2.48 4.43 -12.01
N LYS A 75 3.72 4.55 -11.50
CA LYS A 75 4.30 5.83 -11.11
C LYS A 75 4.60 6.67 -12.35
N ILE A 76 3.97 7.84 -12.44
CA ILE A 76 4.23 8.82 -13.51
C ILE A 76 5.26 9.88 -13.06
N GLY A 77 5.35 10.16 -11.76
CA GLY A 77 6.20 11.22 -11.24
C GLY A 77 6.14 11.42 -9.74
N GLU A 78 6.57 12.59 -9.30
CA GLU A 78 6.61 13.03 -7.90
C GLU A 78 6.02 14.44 -7.79
N ILE A 79 5.47 14.78 -6.61
CA ILE A 79 4.96 16.14 -6.42
C ILE A 79 6.09 17.14 -6.22
N ASN A 80 5.97 18.32 -6.81
CA ASN A 80 6.85 19.46 -6.55
C ASN A 80 6.48 20.06 -5.18
N SER A 81 6.92 19.40 -4.11
CA SER A 81 7.00 20.03 -2.80
C SER A 81 8.41 20.56 -2.63
N ALA A 82 8.59 21.86 -2.78
CA ALA A 82 9.84 22.58 -2.51
C ALA A 82 10.19 22.61 -1.00
N ALA A 83 10.16 21.45 -0.35
CA ALA A 83 10.70 21.20 0.98
C ALA A 83 11.38 19.82 0.97
N PRO A 84 12.69 19.74 1.26
CA PRO A 84 13.43 18.48 1.23
C PRO A 84 13.08 17.61 2.44
N ILE A 85 12.00 16.85 2.35
CA ILE A 85 11.83 15.67 3.23
C ILE A 85 12.44 14.47 2.53
N GLN A 86 13.72 14.30 2.81
CA GLN A 86 14.51 13.14 2.44
C GLN A 86 13.93 11.90 3.15
N VAL A 87 13.17 11.09 2.42
CA VAL A 87 12.94 9.68 2.79
C VAL A 87 13.32 8.79 1.62
N GLN A 88 14.63 8.70 1.46
CA GLN A 88 15.46 7.59 0.97
C GLN A 88 14.90 6.62 -0.10
N PRO A 89 15.66 6.41 -1.20
CA PRO A 89 15.49 5.28 -2.09
C PRO A 89 16.14 4.04 -1.46
N THR A 90 15.40 2.93 -1.32
CA THR A 90 16.04 1.60 -1.18
C THR A 90 15.50 0.66 -2.24
N SER A 91 16.27 0.64 -3.30
CA SER A 91 16.46 -0.45 -4.24
C SER A 91 16.79 -1.78 -3.56
N ASN A 92 16.35 -2.86 -4.23
CA ASN A 92 16.97 -4.19 -4.34
C ASN A 92 16.46 -5.34 -3.46
N GLY A 93 16.15 -6.44 -4.17
CA GLY A 93 16.62 -7.76 -3.77
C GLY A 93 15.54 -8.80 -3.53
N SER A 94 15.15 -9.49 -4.59
CA SER A 94 14.55 -10.82 -4.53
C SER A 94 15.32 -11.73 -3.57
N ALA A 95 14.61 -12.37 -2.64
CA ALA A 95 15.01 -13.68 -2.11
C ALA A 95 13.76 -14.43 -1.67
N LYS A 96 13.32 -15.36 -2.52
CA LYS A 96 12.59 -16.55 -2.10
C LYS A 96 13.54 -17.39 -1.23
N PRO A 97 13.04 -18.03 -0.17
CA PRO A 97 13.14 -19.48 -0.09
C PRO A 97 11.74 -20.04 0.21
N ALA A 98 11.18 -20.92 -0.63
CA ALA A 98 11.46 -22.36 -0.63
C ALA A 98 11.15 -22.99 0.75
N ALA A 99 9.96 -23.58 0.79
CA ALA A 99 9.49 -24.72 1.57
C ALA A 99 10.35 -25.20 2.75
N ASN A 100 9.74 -25.24 3.94
CA ASN A 100 10.02 -26.27 4.93
C ASN A 100 8.71 -26.85 5.47
N THR A 101 8.28 -27.94 4.85
CA THR A 101 7.44 -28.99 5.47
C THR A 101 8.34 -29.81 6.39
N ILE A 102 7.95 -30.03 7.64
CA ILE A 102 7.90 -31.36 8.31
C ILE A 102 7.63 -31.19 9.82
N SER A 103 6.47 -31.71 10.22
CA SER A 103 6.10 -32.46 11.44
C SER A 103 6.55 -32.03 12.84
N GLY A 104 5.58 -32.05 13.77
CA GLY A 104 5.85 -32.26 15.19
C GLY A 104 4.70 -31.89 16.12
N ASP A 105 3.58 -32.61 16.04
CA ASP A 105 2.76 -32.90 17.23
C ASP A 105 3.54 -33.96 18.03
N PRO A 106 3.78 -33.81 19.34
CA PRO A 106 2.80 -34.27 20.32
C PRO A 106 2.74 -33.49 21.66
N GLU A 107 1.53 -33.48 22.22
CA GLU A 107 1.18 -33.78 23.63
C GLU A 107 1.76 -32.89 24.77
N PRO A 108 0.91 -32.16 25.52
CA PRO A 108 1.24 -31.75 26.88
C PRO A 108 0.74 -32.78 27.91
N ALA A 109 1.66 -33.64 28.36
CA ALA A 109 1.50 -34.45 29.55
C ALA A 109 1.67 -33.61 30.83
N LYS A 110 0.54 -33.37 31.52
CA LYS A 110 0.31 -33.44 32.99
C LYS A 110 1.47 -33.11 33.96
N LYS A 111 1.32 -32.05 34.78
CA LYS A 111 1.59 -32.11 36.23
C LYS A 111 0.86 -31.04 37.06
N SER A 112 -0.06 -31.52 37.89
CA SER A 112 -0.33 -31.14 39.28
C SER A 112 0.01 -29.71 39.75
N SER A 113 -1.03 -28.94 40.05
CA SER A 113 -1.06 -28.16 41.29
C SER A 113 -2.50 -28.08 41.79
N SER A 114 -2.81 -29.05 42.65
CA SER A 114 -3.82 -28.96 43.68
C SER A 114 -3.62 -27.71 44.52
N GLY A 115 -4.62 -26.84 44.51
CA GLY A 115 -4.75 -25.67 45.37
C GLY A 115 -6.21 -25.24 45.46
N PHE A 116 -7.10 -26.22 45.71
CA PHE A 116 -8.51 -25.96 45.97
C PHE A 116 -8.66 -25.36 47.37
N CYS A 117 -9.38 -24.26 47.39
CA CYS A 117 -9.78 -23.47 48.54
C CYS A 117 -11.09 -24.02 49.11
N CYS A 118 -11.23 -23.95 50.45
CA CYS A 118 -12.47 -23.90 51.23
C CYS A 118 -13.38 -25.14 51.45
N CYS A 119 -13.73 -25.27 52.75
CA CYS A 119 -14.81 -26.01 53.43
C CYS A 119 -14.65 -27.52 53.64
#